data_AF-A0A850XNQ6-F1
#
_entry.id   AF-A0A850XNQ6-F1
#
_cell.length_a   1.000
_cell.length_b   1.000
_cell.length_c   1.000
_cell.angle_alpha   90.00
_cell.angle_beta   90.00
_cell.angle_gamma   90.00
#
_symmetry.space_group_name_H-M   'P 1'
#
loop_
_entity.id
_entity.type
_entity.pdbx_description
1 polymer ?
#
loop_
_entity_poly.entity_id
_entity_poly.type
_entity_poly.pdbx_seq_one_letter_code
_entity_poly.pdbx_strand_id
1 'polypeptide(L)' 'DEEAVRAAGRAFRVYASAGPRDEDGDYVVDHSVLLYLLAPDGLLHDYYGRGKSHQQVADSVRRHMRGYRP' A
#
# COMPACT_ATOMS: atom_id res chain seq x y z
N ASP A 1 -14.42 5.02 9.56
CA ASP A 1 -15.27 5.96 8.78
C ASP A 1 -14.69 6.22 7.40
N GLU A 2 -15.54 6.51 6.42
CA GLU A 2 -15.13 6.76 5.02
C GLU A 2 -14.15 7.94 4.90
N GLU A 3 -14.30 8.96 5.75
CA GLU A 3 -13.37 10.08 5.82
C GLU A 3 -11.96 9.65 6.22
N ALA A 4 -11.83 8.76 7.21
CA ALA A 4 -10.53 8.22 7.64
C ALA A 4 -9.87 7.41 6.53
N VAL A 5 -10.65 6.63 5.77
CA VAL A 5 -10.15 5.88 4.61
C VAL A 5 -9.66 6.82 3.51
N ARG A 6 -10.42 7.87 3.19
CA ARG A 6 -10.00 8.88 2.19
C ARG A 6 -8.76 9.66 2.65
N ALA A 7 -8.67 9.98 3.94
CA ALA A 7 -7.51 10.65 4.51
C ALA A 7 -6.25 9.77 4.42
N ALA A 8 -6.36 8.49 4.79
CA ALA A 8 -5.28 7.52 4.65
C ALA A 8 -4.88 7.33 3.18
N GLY A 9 -5.84 7.19 2.27
CA GLY A 9 -5.58 7.09 0.83
C GLY A 9 -4.77 8.25 0.28
N ARG A 10 -5.09 9.49 0.68
CA ARG A 10 -4.29 10.68 0.34
C ARG A 10 -2.90 10.68 0.96
N ALA A 11 -2.80 10.34 2.26
CA ALA A 11 -1.53 10.31 2.99
C ALA A 11 -0.53 9.32 2.36
N PHE A 12 -1.02 8.15 1.95
CA PHE A 12 -0.23 7.10 1.29
C PHE A 12 -0.22 7.21 -0.24
N ARG A 13 -0.84 8.25 -0.81
CA ARG A 13 -0.93 8.47 -2.26
C ARG A 13 -1.47 7.26 -3.04
N VAL A 14 -2.42 6.55 -2.43
CA VAL A 14 -3.14 5.44 -3.07
C VAL A 14 -4.14 6.01 -4.07
N TYR A 15 -4.03 5.60 -5.33
CA TYR A 15 -5.09 5.84 -6.30
C TYR A 15 -6.15 4.76 -6.19
N ALA A 16 -7.42 5.17 -6.23
CA ALA A 16 -8.59 4.31 -6.30
C ALA A 16 -9.68 5.04 -7.08
N SER A 17 -10.29 4.36 -8.05
CA SER A 17 -11.37 4.87 -8.87
C SER A 17 -12.40 3.77 -9.09
N ALA A 18 -13.67 4.04 -8.75
CA ALA A 18 -14.76 3.12 -9.04
C ALA A 18 -15.06 3.14 -10.54
N GLY A 19 -15.06 1.96 -11.15
CA GLY A 19 -15.50 1.74 -12.51
C GLY A 19 -17.02 1.88 -12.66
N PRO A 20 -17.52 1.84 -13.91
CA PRO A 20 -18.96 1.79 -14.16
C PRO A 20 -19.57 0.54 -13.51
N ARG A 21 -20.84 0.67 -13.10
CA ARG A 21 -21.61 -0.48 -12.63
C ARG A 21 -22.07 -1.33 -13.81
N ASP A 22 -22.11 -2.63 -13.62
CA ASP A 22 -22.72 -3.57 -14.57
C ASP A 22 -24.24 -3.68 -14.36
N GLU A 23 -24.88 -4.61 -15.08
CA GLU A 23 -26.33 -4.82 -15.08
C GLU A 23 -26.87 -5.30 -13.72
N ASP A 24 -26.03 -6.00 -12.94
CA ASP A 24 -26.35 -6.47 -11.60
C ASP A 24 -26.00 -5.42 -10.52
N GLY A 25 -25.41 -4.30 -10.93
CA GLY A 25 -25.02 -3.19 -10.05
C GLY A 25 -23.62 -3.35 -9.43
N ASP A 26 -22.89 -4.40 -9.79
CA ASP A 26 -21.53 -4.66 -9.37
C ASP A 26 -20.56 -3.70 -10.07
N TYR A 27 -19.44 -3.40 -9.42
CA TYR A 27 -18.42 -2.52 -9.98
C TYR A 27 -17.02 -2.97 -9.58
N VAL A 28 -16.06 -2.72 -10.46
CA VAL A 28 -14.64 -2.88 -10.16
C VAL A 28 -14.06 -1.59 -9.64
N VAL A 29 -13.00 -1.67 -8.84
CA VAL A 29 -12.21 -0.51 -8.42
C VAL A 29 -10.82 -0.62 -9.02
N ASP A 30 -10.50 0.29 -9.93
CA ASP A 30 -9.15 0.46 -10.41
C ASP A 30 -8.31 1.13 -9.32
N HIS A 31 -7.17 0.53 -8.96
CA HIS A 31 -6.39 0.99 -7.81
C HIS A 31 -4.89 0.72 -7.95
N SER A 32 -4.10 1.49 -7.20
CA SER A 32 -2.67 1.24 -7.06
C SER A 32 -2.41 -0.08 -6.32
N VAL A 33 -1.61 -0.96 -6.91
CA VAL A 33 -1.14 -2.19 -6.25
C VAL A 33 0.26 -1.98 -5.70
N LEU A 34 0.31 -1.56 -4.44
CA LEU A 34 1.51 -1.22 -3.68
C LEU A 34 1.47 -1.85 -2.29
N LEU A 35 2.61 -2.34 -1.82
CA LEU A 35 2.82 -2.78 -0.45
C LEU A 35 3.73 -1.76 0.25
N TYR A 36 3.34 -1.25 1.42
CA TYR A 36 4.13 -0.28 2.19
C TYR A 36 4.81 -0.96 3.38
N LEU A 37 6.06 -0.58 3.66
CA LEU A 37 6.79 -0.97 4.86
C LEU A 37 6.85 0.21 5.83
N LEU A 38 6.16 0.05 6.96
CA LEU A 38 6.19 1.00 8.07
C LEU A 38 7.14 0.50 9.16
N ALA A 39 7.91 1.40 9.75
CA ALA A 39 8.68 1.11 10.96
C ALA A 39 7.79 1.12 12.22
N PRO A 40 8.28 0.57 13.35
CA PRO A 40 7.55 0.56 14.61
C PRO A 40 7.17 1.95 15.14
N ASP A 41 7.90 3.01 14.77
CA ASP A 41 7.61 4.41 15.09
C ASP A 41 6.53 5.04 14.18
N GLY A 42 6.03 4.28 13.20
CA GLY A 42 5.02 4.72 12.24
C GLY A 42 5.58 5.42 11.00
N LEU A 43 6.91 5.53 10.86
CA LEU A 43 7.53 6.13 9.68
C LEU A 43 7.51 5.19 8.47
N LEU A 44 7.29 5.76 7.28
CA LEU A 44 7.37 5.02 6.03
C LEU A 44 8.84 4.78 5.64
N HIS A 45 9.22 3.51 5.57
CA HIS A 45 10.59 3.11 5.23
C HIS A 45 10.76 2.76 3.74
N ASP A 46 9.77 2.08 3.15
CA ASP A 46 9.87 1.58 1.78
C ASP A 46 8.48 1.27 1.22
N TYR A 47 8.40 1.04 -0.09
CA TYR A 47 7.21 0.54 -0.76
C TYR A 47 7.56 -0.34 -1.96
N TYR A 48 6.71 -1.33 -2.23
CA TYR A 48 6.93 -2.37 -3.22
C TYR A 48 5.77 -2.44 -4.19
N GLY A 49 6.03 -2.22 -5.48
CA GLY A 49 5.06 -2.46 -6.54
C GLY A 49 5.08 -3.91 -7.03
N ARG A 50 4.13 -4.24 -7.91
CA ARG A 50 3.92 -5.60 -8.46
C ARG A 50 5.16 -6.28 -9.06
N GLY A 51 6.15 -5.51 -9.52
CA GLY A 51 7.37 -6.06 -10.12
C GLY A 51 8.36 -6.67 -9.11
N LYS A 52 8.14 -6.49 -7.79
CA LYS A 52 9.02 -7.03 -6.75
C LYS A 52 8.67 -8.48 -6.44
N SER A 53 9.67 -9.36 -6.45
CA SER A 53 9.48 -10.75 -6.02
C SER A 53 9.41 -10.86 -4.50
N HIS A 54 8.81 -11.94 -4.00
CA HIS A 54 8.75 -12.21 -2.56
C HIS A 54 10.14 -12.24 -1.90
N GLN A 55 11.16 -12.75 -2.59
CA GLN A 55 12.55 -12.73 -2.10
C GLN A 55 13.09 -11.31 -1.96
N GLN A 56 12.89 -10.46 -2.97
CA GLN A 56 13.35 -9.08 -2.95
C GLN A 56 12.68 -8.27 -1.83
N VAL A 57 11.37 -8.48 -1.60
CA VAL A 57 10.65 -7.85 -0.50
C VAL A 57 11.20 -8.33 0.84
N ALA A 58 11.33 -9.64 1.04
CA ALA A 58 11.84 -10.22 2.29
C ALA A 58 13.26 -9.74 2.62
N ASP A 59 14.13 -9.64 1.61
CA ASP A 59 15.50 -9.16 1.79
C ASP A 59 15.57 -7.66 2.11
N SER A 60 14.68 -6.85 1.52
CA SER A 60 14.55 -5.43 1.88
C SER A 60 14.10 -5.28 3.34
N VAL A 61 13.06 -6.01 3.74
CA VAL A 61 12.55 -6.00 5.12
C VAL A 61 13.64 -6.39 6.12
N ARG A 62 14.37 -7.49 5.88
CA ARG A 62 15.50 -7.91 6.74
C ARG A 62 16.60 -6.85 6.83
N ARG A 63 16.86 -6.12 5.74
CA ARG A 63 17.83 -5.01 5.73
C ARG A 63 17.36 -3.86 6.63
N HIS A 64 16.10 -3.45 6.52
CA HIS A 64 15.53 -2.43 7.38
C HIS A 64 15.54 -2.84 8.85
N MET A 65 15.17 -4.08 9.17
CA MET A 65 15.22 -4.61 10.54
C MET A 65 16.63 -4.55 11.15
N ARG A 66 17.66 -4.92 10.38
CA ARG A 66 19.06 -4.88 10.85
C ARG A 66 19.56 -3.45 11.10
N GLY A 67 19.04 -2.47 10.36
CA GLY A 67 19.41 -1.06 10.50
C GLY A 67 18.57 -0.29 11.52
N TYR A 68 17.45 -0.85 11.98
CA TYR A 68 16.54 -0.17 12.88
C TYR A 68 17.15 0.00 14.27
N ARG A 69 17.05 1.21 14.82
CA ARG A 69 17.37 1.52 16.22
C ARG A 69 16.17 2.25 16.83
N PRO A 70 15.65 1.80 18.00
CA PRO A 70 14.54 2.47 18.70
C PRO A 70 14.91 3.87 19.19
#